data_AF-A0A3Q3VUT7-F1
#
_entry.id   AF-A0A3Q3VUT7-F1
#
_cell.length_a   1.000
_cell.length_b   1.000
_cell.length_c   1.000
_cell.angle_alpha   90.00
_cell.angle_beta   90.00
_cell.angle_gamma   90.00
#
_symmetry.space_group_name_H-M   'P 1'
#
loop_
_entity.id
_entity.type
_entity.pdbx_description
1 polymer ?
#
loop_
_entity_poly.entity_id
_entity_poly.type
_entity_poly.pdbx_seq_one_letter_code
_entity_poly.pdbx_strand_id
1 'polypeptide(L)'
;MAAELSSSINIKEPRWDQGTFVGRAKHFFTVTDPRNILLTNEQLAQAHRIITDYRQGIVSPGLTEDELWRAKYIFDSAFHPDTGEKMLLIGRMSAQVPMNMTITGCMMTFYKTTPAVLFWQWINQSFNAIVNYTNRSGDAPITVSQLGTAYVSATTGAVATALGLNALTKHISPLIGRFVPFAAVAAANCINIPLMRQRELQHGIPITDENDNRLGESKKAAQQAISQVVVSRILMASPGMETLPEFLHNAPAAYVNACIPLPIPSSSMSVSRLEPELQEKIRANHPGVERVYFNKGL
;
A
#
# COMPACT_ATOMS: atom_id res chain seq x y z
N MET A 1 27.38 33.70 3.99
CA MET A 1 26.63 33.81 2.73
C MET A 1 25.63 32.67 2.71
N ALA A 2 24.33 32.96 2.77
CA ALA A 2 23.32 31.93 2.57
C ALA A 2 23.49 31.43 1.13
N ALA A 3 23.73 30.14 0.95
CA ALA A 3 23.71 29.55 -0.38
C ALA A 3 22.30 29.77 -0.93
N GLU A 4 22.17 30.54 -2.02
CA GLU A 4 20.89 30.68 -2.70
C GLU A 4 20.44 29.29 -3.13
N LEU A 5 19.27 28.89 -2.65
CA LEU A 5 18.72 27.59 -2.95
C LEU A 5 18.42 27.55 -4.44
N SER A 6 19.23 26.79 -5.18
CA SER A 6 19.02 26.61 -6.61
C SER A 6 17.61 26.10 -6.85
N SER A 7 16.82 26.80 -7.68
CA SER A 7 15.50 26.37 -8.14
C SER A 7 15.53 25.06 -8.96
N SER A 8 16.69 24.42 -9.08
CA SER A 8 16.91 23.14 -9.77
C SER A 8 16.47 21.91 -8.99
N ILE A 9 16.13 22.00 -7.69
CA ILE A 9 15.73 20.81 -6.92
C ILE A 9 14.35 20.35 -7.41
N ASN A 10 14.31 19.15 -7.99
CA ASN A 10 13.08 18.53 -8.49
C ASN A 10 12.26 17.93 -7.34
N ILE A 11 11.33 18.71 -6.80
CA ILE A 11 10.38 18.24 -5.78
C ILE A 11 9.18 17.47 -6.35
N LYS A 12 9.15 17.17 -7.65
CA LYS A 12 8.13 16.25 -8.21
C LYS A 12 8.49 14.80 -7.93
N GLU A 13 9.76 14.51 -7.68
CA GLU A 13 10.27 13.18 -7.42
C GLU A 13 10.65 13.00 -5.93
N PRO A 14 10.71 11.75 -5.43
CA PRO A 14 11.27 11.46 -4.12
C PRO A 14 12.74 11.91 -3.99
N ARG A 15 13.17 12.33 -2.78
CA ARG A 15 14.57 12.74 -2.51
C ARG A 15 15.59 11.67 -2.83
N TRP A 16 15.23 10.41 -2.57
CA TRP A 16 16.12 9.27 -2.71
C TRP A 16 15.76 8.48 -3.96
N ASP A 17 16.77 7.94 -4.62
CA ASP A 17 16.62 7.15 -5.84
C ASP A 17 15.73 5.92 -5.61
N GLN A 18 14.59 5.89 -6.32
CA GLN A 18 13.61 4.80 -6.25
C GLN A 18 14.04 3.56 -7.04
N GLY A 19 15.10 3.62 -7.85
CA GLY A 19 15.73 2.46 -8.48
C GLY A 19 16.40 1.54 -7.45
N THR A 20 16.95 2.11 -6.38
CA THR A 20 17.58 1.34 -5.30
C THR A 20 16.59 0.89 -4.22
N PHE A 21 16.83 -0.29 -3.65
CA PHE A 21 16.08 -0.76 -2.49
C PHE A 21 16.17 0.21 -1.29
N VAL A 22 17.38 0.70 -1.00
CA VAL A 22 17.61 1.62 0.13
C VAL A 22 16.88 2.95 -0.06
N GLY A 23 16.86 3.50 -1.28
CA GLY A 23 16.14 4.74 -1.54
C GLY A 23 14.62 4.58 -1.43
N ARG A 24 14.06 3.47 -1.94
CA ARG A 24 12.64 3.11 -1.71
C ARG A 24 12.31 2.96 -0.24
N ALA A 25 13.15 2.25 0.52
CA ALA A 25 12.95 2.06 1.95
C ALA A 25 12.95 3.41 2.70
N LYS A 26 13.96 4.26 2.47
CA LYS A 26 14.03 5.60 3.09
C LYS A 26 12.80 6.45 2.78
N HIS A 27 12.37 6.47 1.52
CA HIS A 27 11.16 7.18 1.11
C HIS A 27 9.94 6.66 1.86
N PHE A 28 9.72 5.34 1.83
CA PHE A 28 8.57 4.71 2.47
C PHE A 28 8.54 4.99 3.98
N PHE A 29 9.63 4.71 4.70
CA PHE A 29 9.72 4.94 6.15
C PHE A 29 9.45 6.40 6.55
N THR A 30 9.85 7.35 5.71
CA THR A 30 9.65 8.78 6.01
C THR A 30 8.19 9.19 5.83
N VAL A 31 7.53 8.73 4.76
CA VAL A 31 6.13 9.06 4.48
C VAL A 31 5.18 8.32 5.43
N THR A 32 5.51 7.07 5.80
CA THR A 32 4.70 6.24 6.70
C THR A 32 5.04 6.42 8.18
N ASP A 33 5.90 7.38 8.54
CA ASP A 33 6.28 7.61 9.94
C ASP A 33 5.05 7.97 10.79
N PRO A 34 4.69 7.17 11.83
CA PRO A 34 3.54 7.44 12.68
C PRO A 34 3.60 8.79 13.40
N ARG A 35 4.79 9.36 13.60
CA ARG A 35 4.96 10.69 14.21
C ARG A 35 4.33 11.79 13.36
N ASN A 36 4.16 11.57 12.05
CA ASN A 36 3.50 12.52 11.16
C ASN A 36 2.00 12.72 11.50
N ILE A 37 1.39 11.79 12.25
CA ILE A 37 0.01 11.93 12.76
C ILE A 37 -0.07 13.05 13.82
N LEU A 38 1.00 13.27 14.58
CA LEU A 38 1.06 14.22 15.69
C LEU A 38 1.36 15.66 15.23
N LEU A 39 1.57 15.88 13.93
CA LEU A 39 1.85 17.20 13.39
C LEU A 39 0.62 18.12 13.50
N THR A 40 0.85 19.35 13.96
CA THR A 40 -0.22 20.33 14.16
C THR A 40 -0.71 20.92 12.84
N ASN A 41 -1.88 21.54 12.85
CA ASN A 41 -2.43 22.18 11.65
C ASN A 41 -1.53 23.30 11.13
N GLU A 42 -0.86 24.02 12.02
CA GLU A 42 0.07 25.11 11.70
C GLU A 42 1.31 24.56 10.99
N GLN A 43 1.88 23.45 11.47
CA GLN A 43 3.03 22.79 10.84
C GLN A 43 2.67 22.28 9.43
N LEU A 44 1.48 21.70 9.28
CA LEU A 44 0.97 21.24 7.98
C LEU A 44 0.73 22.41 7.02
N ALA A 45 0.15 23.51 7.51
CA ALA A 45 -0.08 24.72 6.71
C ALA A 45 1.23 25.38 6.27
N GLN A 46 2.24 25.41 7.15
CA GLN A 46 3.56 25.92 6.82
C GLN A 46 4.23 25.08 5.72
N ALA A 47 4.21 23.75 5.85
CA ALA A 47 4.74 22.84 4.84
C ALA A 47 4.01 23.00 3.49
N HIS A 48 2.68 23.11 3.52
CA HIS A 48 1.87 23.39 2.35
C HIS A 48 2.26 24.70 1.66
N ARG A 49 2.48 25.76 2.43
CA ARG A 49 2.91 27.06 1.89
C ARG A 49 4.28 26.96 1.23
N ILE A 50 5.28 26.40 1.93
CA ILE A 50 6.64 26.23 1.39
C ILE A 50 6.62 25.48 0.05
N ILE A 51 5.87 24.39 -0.03
CA ILE A 51 5.81 23.57 -1.25
C ILE A 51 5.03 24.25 -2.37
N THR A 52 3.95 24.96 -2.05
CA THR A 52 3.18 25.71 -3.05
C THR A 52 4.00 26.87 -3.61
N ASP A 53 4.65 27.64 -2.75
CA ASP A 53 5.51 28.77 -3.12
C ASP A 53 6.68 28.27 -4.01
N TYR A 54 7.36 27.19 -3.58
CA TYR A 54 8.47 26.63 -4.36
C TYR A 54 8.03 26.10 -5.73
N ARG A 55 6.84 25.48 -5.84
CA ARG A 55 6.26 25.05 -7.14
C ARG A 55 5.98 26.22 -8.08
N GLN A 56 5.74 27.41 -7.54
CA GLN A 56 5.55 28.65 -8.29
C GLN A 56 6.86 29.40 -8.58
N GLY A 57 8.01 28.85 -8.15
CA GLY A 57 9.32 29.50 -8.29
C GLY A 57 9.60 30.55 -7.21
N ILE A 58 8.77 30.66 -6.17
CA ILE A 58 8.95 31.58 -5.05
C ILE A 58 9.76 30.87 -3.96
N VAL A 59 11.00 31.30 -3.75
CA VAL A 59 11.88 30.77 -2.71
C VAL A 59 11.98 31.76 -1.56
N SER A 60 11.58 31.35 -0.35
CA SER A 60 11.66 32.21 0.83
C SER A 60 13.13 32.50 1.20
N PRO A 61 13.48 33.73 1.59
CA PRO A 61 14.84 34.07 1.99
C PRO A 61 15.30 33.19 3.17
N GLY A 62 16.43 32.49 3.01
CA GLY A 62 17.01 31.63 4.04
C GLY A 62 16.46 30.19 4.10
N LEU A 63 15.55 29.81 3.20
CA LEU A 63 15.16 28.40 3.07
C LEU A 63 16.38 27.56 2.69
N THR A 64 16.59 26.46 3.41
CA THR A 64 17.66 25.48 3.14
C THR A 64 17.12 24.23 2.43
N GLU A 65 18.00 23.46 1.79
CA GLU A 65 17.60 22.25 1.04
C GLU A 65 16.94 21.23 1.97
N ASP A 66 17.48 21.05 3.18
CA ASP A 66 16.92 20.13 4.16
C ASP A 66 15.54 20.58 4.65
N GLU A 67 15.31 21.88 4.80
CA GLU A 67 13.99 22.43 5.14
C GLU A 67 12.98 22.23 4.01
N LEU A 68 13.40 22.42 2.75
CA LEU A 68 12.55 22.15 1.59
C LEU A 68 12.16 20.66 1.55
N TRP A 69 13.12 19.75 1.69
CA TRP A 69 12.82 18.31 1.73
C TRP A 69 11.95 17.93 2.94
N ARG A 70 12.18 18.52 4.11
CA ARG A 70 11.35 18.28 5.30
C ARG A 70 9.92 18.77 5.08
N ALA A 71 9.74 19.97 4.54
CA ALA A 71 8.43 20.50 4.18
C ALA A 71 7.75 19.60 3.15
N LYS A 72 8.49 19.09 2.16
CA LYS A 72 7.99 18.14 1.16
C LYS A 72 7.48 16.87 1.81
N TYR A 73 8.22 16.27 2.72
CA TYR A 73 7.79 15.04 3.39
C TYR A 73 6.57 15.24 4.29
N ILE A 74 6.53 16.36 5.02
CA ILE A 74 5.34 16.72 5.79
C ILE A 74 4.15 16.89 4.85
N PHE A 75 4.34 17.57 3.71
CA PHE A 75 3.32 17.76 2.69
C PHE A 75 2.82 16.41 2.14
N ASP A 76 3.73 15.57 1.62
CA ASP A 76 3.40 14.26 1.05
C ASP A 76 2.72 13.32 2.07
N SER A 77 3.01 13.46 3.36
CA SER A 77 2.39 12.65 4.43
C SER A 77 0.93 13.01 4.72
N ALA A 78 0.48 14.22 4.34
CA ALA A 78 -0.76 14.81 4.82
C ALA A 78 -1.68 15.38 3.73
N PHE A 79 -1.16 15.60 2.53
CA PHE A 79 -1.88 16.17 1.39
C PHE A 79 -1.87 15.21 0.20
N HIS A 80 -2.99 15.17 -0.51
CA HIS A 80 -3.16 14.30 -1.66
C HIS A 80 -2.26 14.77 -2.82
N PRO A 81 -1.52 13.89 -3.51
CA PRO A 81 -0.57 14.29 -4.54
C PRO A 81 -1.24 15.02 -5.71
N ASP A 82 -2.40 14.53 -6.16
CA ASP A 82 -3.11 15.09 -7.33
C ASP A 82 -3.94 16.34 -7.01
N THR A 83 -4.75 16.32 -5.94
CA THR A 83 -5.65 17.44 -5.62
C THR A 83 -5.00 18.50 -4.75
N GLY A 84 -3.91 18.18 -4.05
CA GLY A 84 -3.30 19.05 -3.03
C GLY A 84 -4.15 19.20 -1.77
N GLU A 85 -5.30 18.52 -1.67
CA GLU A 85 -6.19 18.65 -0.52
C GLU A 85 -5.67 17.86 0.68
N LYS A 86 -5.98 18.35 1.88
CA LYS A 86 -5.61 17.68 3.13
C LYS A 86 -6.35 16.36 3.26
N MET A 87 -5.59 15.28 3.37
CA MET A 87 -6.10 13.93 3.57
C MET A 87 -6.71 13.76 4.96
N LEU A 88 -7.77 12.94 5.04
CA LEU A 88 -8.36 12.49 6.30
C LEU A 88 -7.28 11.82 7.15
N LEU A 89 -7.15 12.22 8.42
CA LEU A 89 -6.05 11.80 9.29
C LEU A 89 -5.88 10.27 9.36
N ILE A 90 -6.97 9.54 9.53
CA ILE A 90 -6.96 8.07 9.59
C ILE A 90 -6.69 7.41 8.22
N GLY A 91 -6.89 8.13 7.11
CA GLY A 91 -6.58 7.64 5.77
C GLY A 91 -5.12 7.87 5.35
N ARG A 92 -4.34 8.61 6.13
CA ARG A 92 -2.92 8.88 5.81
C ARG A 92 -2.10 7.60 5.91
N MET A 93 -1.09 7.48 5.05
CA MET A 93 -0.15 6.35 5.09
C MET A 93 0.53 6.21 6.48
N SER A 94 0.81 7.32 7.16
CA SER A 94 1.35 7.32 8.53
C SER A 94 0.44 6.69 9.57
N ALA A 95 -0.88 6.68 9.35
CA ALA A 95 -1.86 6.04 10.24
C ALA A 95 -2.01 4.54 10.01
N GLN A 96 -1.53 3.99 8.89
CA GLN A 96 -1.74 2.58 8.53
C GLN A 96 -1.19 1.61 9.57
N VAL A 97 0.10 1.74 9.91
CA VAL A 97 0.75 0.86 10.88
C VAL A 97 0.06 0.90 12.25
N PRO A 98 -0.08 2.08 12.92
CA PRO A 98 -0.68 2.11 14.26
C PRO A 98 -2.14 1.63 14.29
N MET A 99 -2.92 1.97 13.27
CA MET A 99 -4.32 1.54 13.18
C MET A 99 -4.44 0.03 12.91
N ASN A 100 -3.69 -0.50 11.93
CA ASN A 100 -3.71 -1.95 11.64
C ASN A 100 -3.24 -2.78 12.84
N MET A 101 -2.22 -2.30 13.56
CA MET A 101 -1.77 -2.95 14.80
C MET A 101 -2.86 -2.98 15.86
N THR A 102 -3.53 -1.85 16.09
CA THR A 102 -4.61 -1.74 17.07
C THR A 102 -5.78 -2.64 16.71
N ILE A 103 -6.26 -2.55 15.45
CA ILE A 103 -7.39 -3.35 14.95
C ILE A 103 -7.07 -4.84 15.03
N THR A 104 -5.86 -5.25 14.63
CA THR A 104 -5.42 -6.65 14.69
C THR A 104 -5.32 -7.16 16.12
N GLY A 105 -4.75 -6.36 17.03
CA GLY A 105 -4.71 -6.68 18.46
C GLY A 105 -6.10 -6.86 19.06
N CYS A 106 -7.04 -5.99 18.71
CA CYS A 106 -8.43 -6.11 19.15
C CYS A 106 -9.14 -7.33 18.54
N MET A 107 -8.96 -7.60 17.24
CA MET A 107 -9.50 -8.81 16.59
C MET A 107 -9.05 -10.09 17.30
N MET A 108 -7.78 -10.15 17.72
CA MET A 108 -7.25 -11.30 18.47
C MET A 108 -7.61 -11.32 19.93
N THR A 109 -7.84 -10.18 20.56
CA THR A 109 -8.25 -10.13 21.98
C THR A 109 -9.70 -10.55 22.12
N PHE A 110 -10.55 -10.09 21.21
CA PHE A 110 -12.01 -10.25 21.30
C PHE A 110 -12.57 -11.29 20.31
N TYR A 111 -11.75 -12.23 19.82
CA TYR A 111 -12.15 -13.24 18.82
C TYR A 111 -13.20 -14.26 19.29
N LYS A 112 -13.42 -14.38 20.61
CA LYS A 112 -14.27 -15.43 21.20
C LYS A 112 -15.77 -15.21 21.01
N THR A 113 -16.22 -13.95 20.88
CA THR A 113 -17.65 -13.65 20.79
C THR A 113 -18.02 -13.19 19.38
N THR A 114 -19.10 -13.77 18.84
CA THR A 114 -19.59 -13.43 17.51
C THR A 114 -19.82 -11.93 17.31
N PRO A 115 -20.48 -11.19 18.23
CA PRO A 115 -20.68 -9.75 18.05
C PRO A 115 -19.37 -8.97 17.97
N ALA A 116 -18.36 -9.34 18.76
CA ALA A 116 -17.06 -8.67 18.73
C ALA A 116 -16.31 -8.98 17.43
N VAL A 117 -16.37 -10.22 16.95
CA VAL A 117 -15.79 -10.60 15.64
C VAL A 117 -16.41 -9.79 14.52
N LEU A 118 -17.75 -9.68 14.48
CA LEU A 118 -18.45 -8.87 13.48
C LEU A 118 -18.03 -7.40 13.53
N PHE A 119 -18.02 -6.83 14.74
CA PHE A 119 -17.64 -5.43 14.95
C PHE A 119 -16.21 -5.16 14.47
N TRP A 120 -15.24 -5.98 14.88
CA TRP A 120 -13.84 -5.75 14.52
C TRP A 120 -13.52 -6.04 13.05
N GLN A 121 -14.20 -7.01 12.42
CA GLN A 121 -14.07 -7.20 10.98
C GLN A 121 -14.65 -6.01 10.20
N TRP A 122 -15.79 -5.48 10.64
CA TRP A 122 -16.36 -4.27 10.05
C TRP A 122 -15.44 -3.05 10.19
N ILE A 123 -14.87 -2.82 11.38
CA ILE A 123 -13.87 -1.76 11.59
C ILE A 123 -12.65 -1.94 10.68
N ASN A 124 -12.13 -3.17 10.57
CA ASN A 124 -10.98 -3.47 9.71
C ASN A 124 -11.26 -3.14 8.23
N GLN A 125 -12.39 -3.58 7.70
CA GLN A 125 -12.73 -3.28 6.30
C GLN A 125 -13.06 -1.80 6.08
N SER A 126 -13.67 -1.13 7.06
CA SER A 126 -13.94 0.31 7.00
C SER A 126 -12.64 1.11 6.94
N PHE A 127 -11.66 0.73 7.75
CA PHE A 127 -10.33 1.34 7.74
C PHE A 127 -9.64 1.15 6.38
N ASN A 128 -9.62 -0.07 5.86
CA ASN A 128 -9.04 -0.36 4.54
C ASN A 128 -9.75 0.42 3.41
N ALA A 129 -11.07 0.58 3.47
CA ALA A 129 -11.82 1.37 2.50
C ALA A 129 -11.46 2.86 2.56
N ILE A 130 -11.28 3.42 3.76
CA ILE A 130 -10.87 4.81 3.96
C ILE A 130 -9.46 5.03 3.42
N VAL A 131 -8.51 4.15 3.76
CA VAL A 131 -7.14 4.20 3.25
C VAL A 131 -7.14 4.15 1.72
N ASN A 132 -7.89 3.24 1.11
CA ASN A 132 -8.00 3.13 -0.34
C ASN A 132 -8.64 4.37 -0.98
N TYR A 133 -9.66 4.95 -0.34
CA TYR A 133 -10.29 6.19 -0.79
C TYR A 133 -9.32 7.38 -0.75
N THR A 134 -8.57 7.51 0.34
CA THR A 134 -7.68 8.65 0.60
C THR A 134 -6.41 8.61 -0.25
N ASN A 135 -5.90 7.42 -0.58
CA ASN A 135 -4.63 7.27 -1.31
C ASN A 135 -4.82 6.94 -2.80
N ARG A 136 -6.05 7.00 -3.33
CA ARG A 136 -6.30 6.82 -4.78
C ARG A 136 -5.55 7.91 -5.54
N SER A 137 -4.61 7.56 -6.39
CA SER A 137 -3.84 8.56 -7.14
C SER A 137 -3.49 8.06 -8.54
N GLY A 138 -3.29 8.98 -9.47
CA GLY A 138 -2.80 8.71 -10.84
C GLY A 138 -3.86 8.47 -11.93
N ASP A 139 -3.38 8.08 -13.11
CA ASP A 139 -4.10 8.05 -14.41
C ASP A 139 -5.24 7.01 -14.52
N ALA A 140 -5.43 6.17 -13.50
CA ALA A 140 -6.47 5.16 -13.46
C ALA A 140 -7.31 5.26 -12.17
N PRO A 141 -8.08 6.34 -11.97
CA PRO A 141 -8.78 6.61 -10.72
C PRO A 141 -9.76 5.49 -10.37
N ILE A 142 -9.66 4.96 -9.15
CA ILE A 142 -10.60 3.99 -8.59
C ILE A 142 -11.95 4.68 -8.40
N THR A 143 -13.01 4.10 -8.96
CA THR A 143 -14.35 4.67 -8.83
C THR A 143 -14.91 4.41 -7.43
N VAL A 144 -15.77 5.31 -6.94
CA VAL A 144 -16.45 5.12 -5.64
C VAL A 144 -17.30 3.83 -5.64
N SER A 145 -17.87 3.46 -6.78
CA SER A 145 -18.60 2.20 -6.94
C SER A 145 -17.69 0.97 -6.80
N GLN A 146 -16.50 1.00 -7.42
CA GLN A 146 -15.50 -0.06 -7.23
C GLN A 146 -15.10 -0.20 -5.77
N LEU A 147 -14.81 0.92 -5.10
CA LEU A 147 -14.47 0.93 -3.69
C LEU A 147 -15.59 0.37 -2.82
N GLY A 148 -16.84 0.79 -3.07
CA GLY A 148 -18.02 0.29 -2.35
C GLY A 148 -18.23 -1.22 -2.56
N THR A 149 -18.07 -1.69 -3.80
CA THR A 149 -18.17 -3.11 -4.14
C THR A 149 -17.08 -3.91 -3.44
N ALA A 150 -15.84 -3.44 -3.46
CA ALA A 150 -14.72 -4.07 -2.78
C ALA A 150 -14.93 -4.13 -1.27
N TYR A 151 -15.37 -3.03 -0.66
CA TYR A 151 -15.66 -2.94 0.77
C TYR A 151 -16.78 -3.91 1.20
N VAL A 152 -17.93 -3.91 0.51
CA VAL A 152 -19.05 -4.81 0.84
C VAL A 152 -18.62 -6.26 0.65
N SER A 153 -18.01 -6.59 -0.48
CA SER A 153 -17.59 -7.97 -0.79
C SER A 153 -16.54 -8.49 0.20
N ALA A 154 -15.54 -7.67 0.53
CA ALA A 154 -14.51 -8.03 1.49
C ALA A 154 -15.07 -8.17 2.91
N THR A 155 -16.00 -7.29 3.32
CA THR A 155 -16.67 -7.38 4.62
C THR A 155 -17.50 -8.64 4.72
N THR A 156 -18.32 -8.94 3.71
CA THR A 156 -19.12 -10.17 3.66
C THR A 156 -18.22 -11.41 3.68
N GLY A 157 -17.16 -11.44 2.88
CA GLY A 157 -16.22 -12.56 2.84
C GLY A 157 -15.47 -12.78 4.16
N ALA A 158 -15.00 -11.69 4.79
CA ALA A 158 -14.33 -11.74 6.09
C ALA A 158 -15.26 -12.27 7.18
N VAL A 159 -16.48 -11.72 7.26
CA VAL A 159 -17.50 -12.11 8.23
C VAL A 159 -17.93 -13.56 8.01
N ALA A 160 -18.26 -13.95 6.79
CA ALA A 160 -18.66 -15.32 6.47
C ALA A 160 -17.58 -16.33 6.86
N THR A 161 -16.32 -16.03 6.55
CA THR A 161 -15.17 -16.86 6.94
C THR A 161 -15.03 -16.94 8.45
N ALA A 162 -15.10 -15.80 9.15
CA ALA A 162 -14.94 -15.75 10.59
C ALA A 162 -16.04 -16.52 11.32
N LEU A 163 -17.30 -16.34 10.92
CA LEU A 163 -18.45 -17.04 11.51
C LEU A 163 -18.43 -18.53 11.18
N GLY A 164 -18.11 -18.89 9.93
CA GLY A 164 -18.02 -20.28 9.49
C GLY A 164 -16.97 -21.04 10.28
N LEU A 165 -15.76 -20.48 10.41
CA LEU A 165 -14.71 -21.10 11.20
C LEU A 165 -15.02 -21.10 12.70
N ASN A 166 -15.62 -20.04 13.25
CA ASN A 166 -16.05 -20.03 14.65
C ASN A 166 -17.13 -21.08 14.97
N ALA A 167 -17.99 -21.42 14.02
CA ALA A 167 -18.94 -22.50 14.20
C ALA A 167 -18.23 -23.86 14.23
N LEU A 168 -17.22 -24.06 13.37
CA LEU A 168 -16.43 -25.29 13.32
C LEU A 168 -15.52 -25.48 14.54
N THR A 169 -14.95 -24.40 15.09
CA THR A 169 -14.05 -24.47 16.24
C THR A 169 -14.76 -24.88 17.53
N LYS A 170 -16.10 -24.84 17.59
CA LYS A 170 -16.86 -25.44 18.71
C LYS A 170 -16.69 -26.96 18.80
N HIS A 171 -16.27 -27.60 17.71
CA HIS A 171 -16.09 -29.04 17.60
C HIS A 171 -14.61 -29.46 17.46
N ILE A 172 -13.66 -28.51 17.52
CA ILE A 172 -12.23 -28.76 17.34
C ILE A 172 -11.45 -28.02 18.44
N SER A 173 -10.15 -28.29 18.59
CA SER A 173 -9.28 -27.68 19.60
C SER A 173 -9.37 -26.13 19.60
N PRO A 174 -9.45 -25.47 20.78
CA PRO A 174 -9.43 -24.02 20.93
C PRO A 174 -8.24 -23.31 20.26
N LEU A 175 -7.15 -24.05 19.99
CA LEU A 175 -5.98 -23.57 19.25
C LEU A 175 -6.33 -23.12 17.83
N ILE A 176 -7.25 -23.81 17.15
CA ILE A 176 -7.69 -23.44 15.79
C ILE A 176 -8.49 -22.13 15.81
N GLY A 177 -9.24 -21.89 16.89
CA GLY A 177 -9.99 -20.64 17.10
C GLY A 177 -9.12 -19.38 17.02
N ARG A 178 -7.84 -19.48 17.39
CA ARG A 178 -6.89 -18.36 17.35
C ARG A 178 -6.55 -17.91 15.93
N PHE A 179 -6.70 -18.80 14.93
CA PHE A 179 -6.44 -18.50 13.52
C PHE A 179 -7.67 -17.95 12.77
N VAL A 180 -8.83 -17.87 13.41
CA VAL A 180 -10.06 -17.37 12.79
C VAL A 180 -9.92 -15.92 12.29
N PRO A 181 -9.37 -14.97 13.08
CA PRO A 181 -9.11 -13.63 12.59
C PRO A 181 -8.17 -13.60 11.38
N PHE A 182 -7.13 -14.45 11.38
CA PHE A 182 -6.17 -14.54 10.29
C PHE A 182 -6.83 -15.02 9.00
N ALA A 183 -7.59 -16.12 9.07
CA ALA A 183 -8.29 -16.66 7.92
C ALA A 183 -9.32 -15.66 7.34
N ALA A 184 -10.01 -14.92 8.20
CA ALA A 184 -10.94 -13.88 7.79
C ALA A 184 -10.23 -12.71 7.07
N VAL A 185 -9.09 -12.25 7.58
CA VAL A 185 -8.27 -11.22 6.92
C VAL A 185 -7.69 -11.74 5.60
N ALA A 186 -7.28 -13.01 5.54
CA ALA A 186 -6.79 -13.62 4.31
C ALA A 186 -7.89 -13.68 3.24
N ALA A 187 -9.09 -14.15 3.60
CA ALA A 187 -10.25 -14.15 2.72
C ALA A 187 -10.60 -12.73 2.22
N ALA A 188 -10.55 -11.73 3.10
CA ALA A 188 -10.77 -10.34 2.73
C ALA A 188 -9.74 -9.84 1.70
N ASN A 189 -8.45 -10.14 1.89
CA ASN A 189 -7.39 -9.74 0.95
C ASN A 189 -7.55 -10.43 -0.42
N CYS A 190 -7.96 -11.70 -0.44
CA CYS A 190 -8.27 -12.44 -1.67
C CYS A 190 -9.45 -11.82 -2.46
N ILE A 191 -10.32 -11.05 -1.81
CA ILE A 191 -11.47 -10.39 -2.44
C ILE A 191 -11.15 -8.93 -2.79
N ASN A 192 -10.64 -8.17 -1.81
CA ASN A 192 -10.42 -6.73 -1.93
C ASN A 192 -9.41 -6.40 -3.01
N ILE A 193 -8.25 -7.08 -3.05
CA ILE A 193 -7.16 -6.71 -3.97
C ILE A 193 -7.56 -6.92 -5.44
N PRO A 194 -8.12 -8.09 -5.85
CA PRO A 194 -8.57 -8.26 -7.23
C PRO A 194 -9.69 -7.29 -7.63
N LEU A 195 -10.62 -6.96 -6.73
CA LEU A 195 -11.68 -5.98 -7.02
C LEU A 195 -11.14 -4.56 -7.18
N MET A 196 -10.25 -4.14 -6.27
CA MET A 196 -9.60 -2.83 -6.33
C MET A 196 -8.74 -2.69 -7.60
N ARG A 197 -8.12 -3.79 -8.05
CA ARG A 197 -7.24 -3.85 -9.24
C ARG A 197 -7.92 -4.47 -10.45
N GLN A 198 -9.26 -4.47 -10.49
CA GLN A 198 -10.01 -5.12 -11.58
C GLN A 198 -9.72 -4.50 -12.95
N ARG A 199 -9.37 -3.21 -13.02
CA ARG A 199 -9.00 -2.57 -14.29
C ARG A 199 -7.74 -3.16 -14.88
N GLU A 200 -6.74 -3.46 -14.05
CA GLU A 200 -5.49 -4.10 -14.47
C GLU A 200 -5.76 -5.52 -14.99
N LEU A 201 -6.70 -6.24 -14.37
CA LEU A 201 -7.14 -7.56 -14.87
C LEU A 201 -7.86 -7.46 -16.22
N GLN A 202 -8.58 -6.36 -16.48
CA GLN A 202 -9.33 -6.15 -17.71
C GLN A 202 -8.48 -5.60 -18.87
N HIS A 203 -7.55 -4.70 -18.58
CA HIS A 203 -6.79 -3.94 -19.59
C HIS A 203 -5.30 -4.30 -19.64
N GLY A 204 -4.77 -4.93 -18.59
CA GLY A 204 -3.36 -5.27 -18.45
C GLY A 204 -2.58 -4.24 -17.63
N ILE A 205 -1.32 -4.58 -17.37
CA ILE A 205 -0.30 -3.69 -16.83
C ILE A 205 0.86 -3.55 -17.80
N PRO A 206 1.62 -2.44 -17.75
CA PRO A 206 2.76 -2.23 -18.62
C PRO A 206 3.84 -3.27 -18.35
N ILE A 207 4.36 -3.85 -19.43
CA ILE A 207 5.53 -4.73 -19.43
C ILE A 207 6.70 -4.05 -20.15
N THR A 208 7.91 -4.23 -19.62
CA THR A 208 9.15 -3.66 -20.14
C THR A 208 10.21 -4.72 -20.44
N ASP A 209 11.22 -4.37 -21.24
CA ASP A 209 12.46 -5.14 -21.35
C ASP A 209 13.47 -4.80 -20.24
N GLU A 210 14.69 -5.32 -20.32
CA GLU A 210 15.78 -5.05 -19.34
C GLU A 210 16.26 -3.61 -19.33
N ASN A 211 15.98 -2.85 -20.40
CA ASN A 211 16.38 -1.46 -20.57
C ASN A 211 15.21 -0.49 -20.28
N ASP A 212 14.16 -0.97 -19.59
CA ASP A 212 12.93 -0.23 -19.29
C ASP A 212 12.14 0.26 -20.53
N ASN A 213 12.37 -0.33 -21.70
CA ASN A 213 11.56 -0.02 -22.88
C ASN A 213 10.20 -0.71 -22.77
N ARG A 214 9.11 0.06 -22.89
CA ARG A 214 7.74 -0.46 -22.81
C ARG A 214 7.38 -1.30 -24.05
N LEU A 215 7.03 -2.56 -23.82
CA LEU A 215 6.71 -3.54 -24.87
C LEU A 215 5.20 -3.66 -25.14
N GLY A 216 4.37 -3.32 -24.15
CA GLY A 216 2.91 -3.35 -24.24
C GLY A 216 2.23 -3.50 -22.89
N GLU A 217 0.95 -3.89 -22.93
CA GLU A 217 0.11 -4.17 -21.74
C GLU A 217 -0.22 -5.66 -21.69
N SER A 218 -0.04 -6.30 -20.53
CA SER A 218 -0.36 -7.72 -20.34
C SER A 218 -1.30 -7.95 -19.16
N LYS A 219 -2.40 -8.67 -19.42
CA LYS A 219 -3.36 -9.12 -18.41
C LYS A 219 -2.80 -10.29 -17.62
N LYS A 220 -2.01 -11.15 -18.25
CA LYS A 220 -1.31 -12.24 -17.56
C LYS A 220 -0.24 -11.74 -16.60
N ALA A 221 0.48 -10.69 -16.97
CA ALA A 221 1.37 -9.99 -16.02
C ALA A 221 0.58 -9.43 -14.83
N ALA A 222 -0.58 -8.80 -15.09
CA ALA A 222 -1.46 -8.28 -14.05
C ALA A 222 -1.96 -9.39 -13.09
N GLN A 223 -2.39 -10.54 -13.63
CA GLN A 223 -2.79 -11.70 -12.83
C GLN A 223 -1.66 -12.21 -11.92
N GLN A 224 -0.44 -12.33 -12.46
CA GLN A 224 0.72 -12.75 -11.67
C GLN A 224 1.08 -11.72 -10.60
N ALA A 225 1.09 -10.43 -10.96
CA ALA A 225 1.34 -9.33 -10.02
C ALA A 225 0.34 -9.33 -8.86
N ILE A 226 -0.97 -9.34 -9.18
CA ILE A 226 -2.05 -9.33 -8.18
C ILE A 226 -1.98 -10.57 -7.29
N SER A 227 -1.74 -11.75 -7.86
CA SER A 227 -1.60 -12.99 -7.07
C SER A 227 -0.42 -12.92 -6.09
N GLN A 228 0.73 -12.39 -6.55
CA GLN A 228 1.89 -12.20 -5.69
C GLN A 228 1.60 -11.19 -4.56
N VAL A 229 0.84 -10.12 -4.86
CA VAL A 229 0.46 -9.10 -3.87
C VAL A 229 -0.54 -9.66 -2.84
N VAL A 230 -1.50 -10.48 -3.26
CA VAL A 230 -2.42 -11.19 -2.34
C VAL A 230 -1.61 -12.07 -1.38
N VAL A 231 -0.71 -12.89 -1.91
CA VAL A 231 0.14 -13.77 -1.08
C VAL A 231 0.99 -12.96 -0.13
N SER A 232 1.65 -11.89 -0.60
CA SER A 232 2.49 -11.07 0.27
C SER A 232 1.69 -10.40 1.39
N ARG A 233 0.48 -9.90 1.11
CA ARG A 233 -0.37 -9.28 2.14
C ARG A 233 -0.84 -10.28 3.20
N ILE A 234 -1.15 -11.51 2.80
CA ILE A 234 -1.49 -12.58 3.74
C ILE A 234 -0.29 -12.94 4.60
N LEU A 235 0.89 -13.10 4.00
CA LEU A 235 2.12 -13.42 4.74
C LEU A 235 2.51 -12.31 5.71
N MET A 236 2.38 -11.03 5.34
CA MET A 236 2.64 -9.92 6.25
C MET A 236 1.69 -9.86 7.45
N ALA A 237 0.46 -10.37 7.31
CA ALA A 237 -0.49 -10.48 8.42
C ALA A 237 -0.18 -11.66 9.36
N SER A 238 0.68 -12.59 8.95
CA SER A 238 0.95 -13.85 9.67
C SER A 238 1.77 -13.64 10.97
N PRO A 239 2.91 -12.90 10.97
CA PRO A 239 3.68 -12.64 12.19
C PRO A 239 2.85 -11.99 13.29
N GLY A 240 1.96 -11.08 12.89
CA GLY A 240 1.06 -10.39 13.80
C GLY A 240 0.04 -11.24 14.49
N MET A 241 -0.41 -12.33 13.88
CA MET A 241 -1.46 -13.16 14.47
C MET A 241 -0.91 -14.40 15.18
N GLU A 242 0.30 -14.84 14.80
CA GLU A 242 0.98 -15.98 15.40
C GLU A 242 1.83 -15.59 16.62
N THR A 243 2.49 -14.42 16.59
CA THR A 243 3.57 -14.07 17.54
C THR A 243 3.33 -12.81 18.39
N LEU A 244 2.12 -12.23 18.35
CA LEU A 244 1.80 -10.93 18.98
C LEU A 244 2.25 -10.77 20.46
N PRO A 245 2.11 -11.77 21.36
CA PRO A 245 2.48 -11.59 22.77
C PRO A 245 3.98 -11.37 22.99
N GLU A 246 4.84 -11.96 22.16
CA GLU A 246 6.30 -11.94 22.35
C GLU A 246 6.94 -10.74 21.64
N PHE A 247 6.43 -10.33 20.48
CA PHE A 247 7.00 -9.22 19.70
C PHE A 247 6.63 -7.82 20.23
N LEU A 248 5.41 -7.64 20.76
CA LEU A 248 5.02 -6.36 21.39
C LEU A 248 5.85 -6.05 22.64
N HIS A 249 6.26 -7.09 23.37
CA HIS A 249 7.07 -6.93 24.58
C HIS A 249 8.56 -6.75 24.29
N ASN A 250 9.11 -7.46 23.30
CA ASN A 250 10.57 -7.57 23.14
C ASN A 250 11.14 -6.81 21.94
N ALA A 251 10.36 -6.52 20.89
CA ALA A 251 10.90 -5.88 19.67
C ALA A 251 9.85 -5.14 18.83
N PRO A 252 9.18 -4.08 19.36
CA PRO A 252 8.15 -3.34 18.64
C PRO A 252 8.66 -2.74 17.32
N ALA A 253 9.93 -2.32 17.24
CA ALA A 253 10.53 -1.82 16.00
C ALA A 253 10.76 -2.90 14.93
N ALA A 254 11.13 -4.13 15.33
CA ALA A 254 11.30 -5.25 14.41
C ALA A 254 9.96 -5.74 13.86
N TYR A 255 8.91 -5.68 14.68
CA TYR A 255 7.54 -5.99 14.27
C TYR A 255 6.99 -4.96 13.29
N VAL A 256 7.19 -3.66 13.55
CA VAL A 256 6.85 -2.58 12.60
C VAL A 256 7.57 -2.82 11.26
N ASN A 257 8.85 -3.21 11.27
CA ASN A 257 9.59 -3.56 10.05
C ASN A 257 9.06 -4.81 9.34
N ALA A 258 8.55 -5.81 10.06
CA ALA A 258 7.99 -7.04 9.48
C ALA A 258 6.57 -6.84 8.91
N CYS A 259 5.80 -5.90 9.46
CA CYS A 259 4.48 -5.51 8.98
C CYS A 259 4.52 -4.49 7.83
N ILE A 260 5.70 -3.93 7.53
CA ILE A 260 5.90 -3.04 6.39
C ILE A 260 6.15 -3.88 5.14
N PRO A 261 5.37 -3.70 4.07
CA PRO A 261 5.64 -4.40 2.82
C PRO A 261 7.01 -3.94 2.32
N LEU A 262 7.98 -4.85 2.27
CA LEU A 262 9.25 -4.56 1.61
C LEU A 262 8.94 -4.31 0.13
N PRO A 263 9.25 -3.13 -0.43
CA PRO A 263 8.98 -2.83 -1.81
C PRO A 263 9.94 -3.68 -2.67
N ILE A 264 9.46 -4.84 -3.11
CA ILE A 264 9.97 -5.56 -4.27
C ILE A 264 9.01 -5.22 -5.41
N PRO A 265 9.13 -4.04 -6.03
CA PRO A 265 8.11 -3.52 -6.89
C PRO A 265 8.13 -4.21 -8.25
N SER A 266 9.19 -4.94 -8.61
CA SER A 266 9.33 -5.53 -9.94
C SER A 266 9.29 -7.06 -9.90
N SER A 267 8.63 -7.64 -10.88
CA SER A 267 8.60 -9.08 -11.17
C SER A 267 9.03 -9.29 -12.61
N SER A 268 9.29 -10.54 -12.98
CA SER A 268 9.51 -10.90 -14.38
C SER A 268 8.73 -12.15 -14.77
N MET A 269 8.49 -12.28 -16.07
CA MET A 269 7.93 -13.47 -16.67
C MET A 269 8.55 -13.74 -18.04
N SER A 270 8.54 -15.00 -18.47
CA SER A 270 8.94 -15.33 -19.84
C SER A 270 7.91 -14.83 -20.84
N VAL A 271 8.37 -14.35 -22.00
CA VAL A 271 7.51 -13.95 -23.12
C VAL A 271 6.55 -15.08 -23.51
N SER A 272 6.99 -16.34 -23.44
CA SER A 272 6.14 -17.52 -23.72
C SER A 272 4.85 -17.59 -22.88
N ARG A 273 4.85 -16.94 -21.70
CA ARG A 273 3.69 -16.92 -20.81
C ARG A 273 2.72 -15.79 -21.13
N LEU A 274 3.06 -14.83 -21.99
CA LEU A 274 2.20 -13.69 -22.36
C LEU A 274 1.02 -14.09 -23.26
N GLU A 275 0.17 -13.14 -23.60
CA GLU A 275 -0.89 -13.27 -24.60
C GLU A 275 -0.30 -13.52 -26.00
N PRO A 276 -0.88 -14.41 -26.83
CA PRO A 276 -0.29 -14.77 -28.13
C PRO A 276 0.00 -13.57 -29.04
N GLU A 277 -0.93 -12.61 -29.13
CA GLU A 277 -0.75 -11.38 -29.91
C GLU A 277 0.44 -10.55 -29.43
N LEU A 278 0.65 -10.49 -28.12
CA LEU A 278 1.77 -9.77 -27.52
C LEU A 278 3.10 -10.52 -27.74
N GLN A 279 3.07 -11.85 -27.73
CA GLN A 279 4.24 -12.66 -28.08
C GLN A 279 4.69 -12.42 -29.52
N GLU A 280 3.75 -12.43 -30.47
CA GLU A 280 4.03 -12.16 -31.88
C GLU A 280 4.59 -10.75 -32.07
N LYS A 281 3.98 -9.74 -31.44
CA LYS A 281 4.45 -8.36 -31.48
C LYS A 281 5.87 -8.20 -30.92
N ILE A 282 6.19 -8.85 -29.80
CA ILE A 282 7.52 -8.80 -29.20
C ILE A 282 8.53 -9.50 -30.10
N ARG A 283 8.20 -10.69 -30.64
CA ARG A 283 9.10 -11.41 -31.54
C ARG A 283 9.38 -10.66 -32.84
N ALA A 284 8.39 -9.93 -33.37
CA ALA A 284 8.53 -9.15 -34.59
C ALA A 284 9.38 -7.88 -34.39
N ASN A 285 9.14 -7.14 -33.30
CA ASN A 285 9.74 -5.81 -33.10
C ASN A 285 10.98 -5.82 -32.19
N HIS A 286 11.13 -6.83 -31.33
CA HIS A 286 12.20 -6.95 -30.36
C HIS A 286 12.77 -8.39 -30.36
N PRO A 287 13.35 -8.84 -31.49
CA PRO A 287 13.90 -10.19 -31.60
C PRO A 287 15.01 -10.40 -30.56
N GLY A 288 14.90 -11.45 -29.75
CA GLY A 288 15.85 -11.79 -28.68
C GLY A 288 15.36 -11.49 -27.26
N VAL A 289 14.25 -10.78 -27.08
CA VAL A 289 13.65 -10.60 -25.74
C VAL A 289 12.95 -11.90 -25.33
N GLU A 290 13.52 -12.59 -24.33
CA GLU A 290 12.94 -13.84 -23.78
C GLU A 290 12.14 -13.62 -22.48
N ARG A 291 12.45 -12.53 -21.77
CA ARG A 291 11.85 -12.15 -20.50
C ARG A 291 11.37 -10.72 -20.53
N VAL A 292 10.27 -10.47 -19.84
CA VAL A 292 9.72 -9.14 -19.63
C VAL A 292 9.59 -8.86 -18.14
N TYR A 293 9.64 -7.58 -17.80
CA TYR A 293 9.60 -7.07 -16.43
C TYR A 293 8.33 -6.24 -16.25
N PHE A 294 7.79 -6.24 -15.04
CA PHE A 294 6.57 -5.48 -14.74
C PHE A 294 6.49 -5.12 -13.27
N ASN A 295 5.85 -3.98 -13.00
CA ASN A 295 5.64 -3.51 -11.65
C ASN A 295 4.46 -4.26 -11.00
N LYS A 296 4.67 -4.81 -9.81
CA LYS A 296 3.65 -5.49 -9.01
C LYS A 296 2.64 -4.52 -8.41
N GLY A 297 2.97 -3.24 -8.30
CA GLY A 297 2.25 -2.26 -7.47
C GLY A 297 2.48 -2.52 -5.97
N LEU A 298 2.42 -1.46 -5.17
CA LEU A 298 2.42 -1.52 -3.70
C LEU A 298 0.98 -1.65 -3.15
#